data_AF-A0A9E5KRV9-F1
#
_entry.id   AF-A0A9E5KRV9-F1
#
_cell.length_a   1.000
_cell.length_b   1.000
_cell.length_c   1.000
_cell.angle_alpha   90.00
_cell.angle_beta   90.00
_cell.angle_gamma   90.00
#
_symmetry.space_group_name_H-M   'P 1'
#
loop_
_entity.id
_entity.type
_entity.pdbx_description
1 polymer ?
#
loop_
_entity_poly.entity_id
_entity_poly.type
_entity_poly.pdbx_seq_one_letter_code
_entity_poly.pdbx_strand_id
1 'polypeptide(L)'
;MLLKPRIALIPAYEPGEKLTQLAEELKLAGFEVLVVDDGSGEAFRSIFGHTSAYATVLTHETNKGKGCALKTGLSYIRENFSKDSVVVTLDSDGQHSVEDTVRVCDAAAEKKGTLVLGCRNFRDGTPVRSWFGNTMTRFVYRISTGVSVSDTQTGLRAFGAEMIPFMLDIGGERYEYEMNVLLECSRERVPIKELTIKTIYFDNNSGSHFSTFKDSFRVYKEILKFAASSFVGFLVDYGMYSLLTVITAGLGTALSIPLSNVVARIVSSVVNFTINKKLVFKHRGKLAKTAVKYFALAAVILALNTLLLTYMTAELEVNRYAAKIIIEIVFFTISWLVQKFLIFRKKASAEDKKS
;
A
#
# COMPACT_ATOMS: atom_id res chain seq x y z
N MET A 1 -9.34 -36.52 7.36
CA MET A 1 -9.15 -35.09 7.66
C MET A 1 -10.47 -34.42 7.29
N LEU A 2 -11.26 -33.98 8.26
CA LEU A 2 -12.52 -33.29 7.97
C LEU A 2 -12.19 -32.01 7.20
N LEU A 3 -12.77 -31.82 6.02
CA LEU A 3 -12.64 -30.59 5.24
C LEU A 3 -13.15 -29.43 6.11
N LYS A 4 -12.30 -28.43 6.36
CA LYS A 4 -12.71 -27.20 7.04
C LYS A 4 -13.77 -26.50 6.20
N PRO A 5 -14.88 -26.02 6.78
CA PRO A 5 -15.88 -25.25 6.04
C PRO A 5 -15.22 -24.07 5.32
N ARG A 6 -15.54 -23.88 4.04
CA ARG A 6 -15.00 -22.79 3.23
C ARG A 6 -16.11 -21.77 2.99
N ILE A 7 -15.79 -20.50 3.19
CA ILE A 7 -16.75 -19.40 3.08
C ILE A 7 -16.24 -18.43 2.03
N ALA A 8 -17.04 -18.19 0.99
CA ALA A 8 -16.75 -17.20 -0.04
C ALA A 8 -17.48 -15.90 0.28
N LEU A 9 -16.73 -14.83 0.57
CA LEU A 9 -17.24 -13.50 0.84
C LEU A 9 -17.07 -12.59 -0.38
N ILE A 10 -18.19 -12.12 -0.92
CA ILE A 10 -18.23 -11.33 -2.16
C ILE A 10 -18.90 -9.98 -1.89
N PRO A 11 -18.14 -8.88 -1.72
CA PRO A 11 -18.71 -7.54 -1.75
C PRO A 11 -19.13 -7.19 -3.19
N ALA A 12 -20.32 -6.65 -3.37
CA ALA A 12 -20.87 -6.30 -4.67
C ALA A 12 -21.51 -4.90 -4.64
N TYR A 13 -21.25 -4.11 -5.68
CA TYR A 13 -21.92 -2.84 -5.92
C TYR A 13 -22.25 -2.74 -7.41
N GLU A 14 -23.52 -2.58 -7.73
CA GLU A 14 -24.06 -2.55 -9.10
C GLU A 14 -23.58 -3.75 -9.97
N PRO A 15 -23.68 -5.02 -9.48
CA PRO A 15 -23.17 -6.17 -10.21
C PRO A 15 -24.03 -6.54 -11.43
N GLY A 16 -23.44 -7.25 -12.39
CA GLY A 16 -24.19 -7.93 -13.47
C GLY A 16 -24.59 -9.35 -13.10
N GLU A 17 -25.24 -10.05 -14.04
CA GLU A 17 -25.71 -11.45 -13.89
C GLU A 17 -24.60 -12.46 -13.54
N LYS A 18 -23.34 -12.12 -13.83
CA LYS A 18 -22.17 -12.95 -13.49
C LYS A 18 -22.05 -13.21 -11.99
N LEU A 19 -22.57 -12.33 -11.14
CA LEU A 19 -22.59 -12.55 -9.69
C LEU A 19 -23.39 -13.81 -9.34
N THR A 20 -24.58 -13.97 -9.95
CA THR A 20 -25.46 -15.12 -9.72
C THR A 20 -24.76 -16.40 -10.15
N GLN A 21 -24.14 -16.40 -11.34
CA GLN A 21 -23.39 -17.55 -11.86
C GLN A 21 -22.21 -17.92 -10.94
N LEU A 22 -21.42 -16.93 -10.52
CA LEU A 22 -20.29 -17.16 -9.61
C LEU A 22 -20.76 -17.76 -8.27
N ALA A 23 -21.87 -17.26 -7.72
CA ALA A 23 -22.43 -17.78 -6.49
C ALA A 23 -22.90 -19.24 -6.63
N GLU A 24 -23.54 -19.58 -7.75
CA GLU A 24 -23.94 -20.96 -8.07
C GLU A 24 -22.72 -21.88 -8.19
N GLU A 25 -21.71 -21.51 -8.98
CA GLU A 25 -20.50 -22.32 -9.19
C GLU A 25 -19.74 -22.55 -7.86
N LEU A 26 -19.64 -21.52 -7.01
CA LEU A 26 -19.03 -21.64 -5.68
C LEU A 26 -19.85 -22.54 -4.75
N LYS A 27 -21.18 -22.43 -4.76
CA LYS A 27 -22.06 -23.28 -3.94
C LYS A 27 -21.92 -24.76 -4.36
N LEU A 28 -21.88 -25.03 -5.67
CA LEU A 28 -21.64 -26.37 -6.21
C LEU A 28 -20.25 -26.92 -5.84
N ALA A 29 -19.24 -26.05 -5.73
CA ALA A 29 -17.91 -26.41 -5.25
C ALA A 29 -17.82 -26.59 -3.71
N GLY A 30 -18.94 -26.49 -3.00
CA GLY A 30 -19.03 -26.76 -1.56
C GLY A 30 -18.69 -25.57 -0.66
N PHE A 31 -18.78 -24.33 -1.17
CA PHE A 31 -18.63 -23.13 -0.36
C PHE A 31 -19.96 -22.73 0.28
N GLU A 32 -19.88 -22.15 1.48
CA GLU A 32 -20.91 -21.25 1.97
C GLU A 32 -20.68 -19.87 1.37
N VAL A 33 -21.63 -19.40 0.56
CA VAL A 33 -21.48 -18.15 -0.20
C VAL A 33 -22.19 -17.03 0.54
N LEU A 34 -21.45 -15.96 0.81
CA LEU A 34 -21.92 -14.75 1.46
C LEU A 34 -21.67 -13.56 0.53
N VAL A 35 -22.75 -12.95 0.08
CA VAL A 35 -22.73 -11.75 -0.76
C VAL A 35 -23.14 -10.55 0.07
N VAL A 36 -22.45 -9.43 -0.09
CA VAL A 36 -22.82 -8.15 0.54
C VAL A 36 -23.12 -7.14 -0.57
N ASP A 37 -24.40 -6.85 -0.77
CA ASP A 37 -24.87 -5.73 -1.59
C ASP A 37 -24.57 -4.41 -0.87
N ASP A 38 -23.59 -3.68 -1.37
CA ASP A 38 -23.19 -2.37 -0.84
C ASP A 38 -24.11 -1.24 -1.35
N GLY A 39 -25.43 -1.46 -1.29
CA GLY A 39 -26.44 -0.46 -1.61
C GLY A 39 -26.55 -0.12 -3.11
N SER A 40 -26.63 -1.15 -3.96
CA SER A 40 -26.73 -1.01 -5.42
C SER A 40 -28.04 -0.37 -5.92
N GLY A 41 -29.09 -0.37 -5.08
CA GLY A 41 -30.39 0.23 -5.39
C GLY A 41 -31.36 -0.68 -6.15
N GLU A 42 -32.58 -0.18 -6.39
CA GLU A 42 -33.73 -0.99 -6.84
C GLU A 42 -33.49 -1.69 -8.19
N ALA A 43 -32.71 -1.09 -9.10
CA ALA A 43 -32.41 -1.64 -10.41
C ALA A 43 -31.69 -3.00 -10.37
N PHE A 44 -30.98 -3.29 -9.26
CA PHE A 44 -30.18 -4.51 -9.10
C PHE A 44 -30.86 -5.55 -8.19
N ARG A 45 -32.04 -5.24 -7.65
CA ARG A 45 -32.75 -6.09 -6.69
C ARG A 45 -33.08 -7.49 -7.24
N SER A 46 -33.37 -7.59 -8.54
CA SER A 46 -33.61 -8.87 -9.21
C SER A 46 -32.38 -9.76 -9.20
N ILE A 47 -31.19 -9.20 -9.45
CA ILE A 47 -29.91 -9.92 -9.48
C ILE A 47 -29.61 -10.51 -8.09
N PHE A 48 -29.76 -9.70 -7.04
CA PHE A 48 -29.59 -10.19 -5.67
C PHE A 48 -30.67 -11.19 -5.26
N GLY A 49 -31.90 -11.00 -5.75
CA GLY A 49 -32.99 -11.97 -5.59
C GLY A 49 -32.64 -13.34 -6.15
N HIS A 50 -32.14 -13.41 -7.39
CA HIS A 50 -31.67 -14.66 -7.98
C HIS A 50 -30.45 -15.22 -7.24
N THR A 51 -29.49 -14.36 -6.88
CA THR A 51 -28.28 -14.75 -6.15
C THR A 51 -28.61 -15.38 -4.78
N SER A 52 -29.71 -14.96 -4.14
CA SER A 52 -30.14 -15.50 -2.85
C SER A 52 -30.50 -16.99 -2.86
N ALA A 53 -30.73 -17.59 -4.03
CA ALA A 53 -30.91 -19.03 -4.18
C ALA A 53 -29.62 -19.83 -3.89
N TYR A 54 -28.46 -19.19 -4.03
CA TYR A 54 -27.15 -19.83 -3.91
C TYR A 54 -26.29 -19.26 -2.78
N ALA A 55 -26.63 -18.07 -2.28
CA ALA A 55 -25.86 -17.33 -1.28
C ALA A 55 -26.75 -16.67 -0.22
N THR A 56 -26.18 -16.47 0.96
CA THR A 56 -26.73 -15.49 1.91
C THR A 56 -26.41 -14.09 1.41
N VAL A 57 -27.41 -13.22 1.28
CA VAL A 57 -27.23 -11.84 0.82
C VAL A 57 -27.49 -10.87 1.97
N LEU A 58 -26.50 -10.04 2.29
CA LEU A 58 -26.61 -8.91 3.21
C LEU A 58 -26.70 -7.62 2.40
N THR A 59 -27.53 -6.67 2.82
CA THR A 59 -27.75 -5.43 2.06
C THR A 59 -27.50 -4.19 2.91
N HIS A 60 -26.74 -3.26 2.36
CA HIS A 60 -26.64 -1.90 2.87
C HIS A 60 -27.71 -1.01 2.23
N GLU A 61 -28.27 -0.08 3.00
CA GLU A 61 -29.24 0.90 2.47
C GLU A 61 -28.63 1.85 1.43
N THR A 62 -27.34 2.15 1.55
CA THR A 62 -26.58 3.06 0.70
C THR A 62 -25.16 2.55 0.54
N ASN A 63 -24.46 2.99 -0.51
CA ASN A 63 -23.05 2.64 -0.74
C ASN A 63 -22.14 3.16 0.40
N LYS A 64 -21.55 2.22 1.14
CA LYS A 64 -20.61 2.48 2.24
C LYS A 64 -19.16 2.23 1.85
N GLY A 65 -18.92 1.53 0.75
CA GLY A 65 -17.61 1.18 0.22
C GLY A 65 -17.24 -0.29 0.42
N LYS A 66 -16.36 -0.79 -0.46
CA LYS A 66 -15.88 -2.18 -0.45
C LYS A 66 -15.32 -2.64 0.91
N GLY A 67 -14.58 -1.78 1.62
CA GLY A 67 -14.03 -2.11 2.94
C GLY A 67 -15.13 -2.28 4.00
N CYS A 68 -16.17 -1.43 3.97
CA CYS A 68 -17.35 -1.60 4.81
C CYS A 68 -18.11 -2.88 4.47
N ALA A 69 -18.34 -3.17 3.19
CA ALA A 69 -19.01 -4.39 2.75
C ALA A 69 -18.26 -5.66 3.21
N LEU A 70 -16.93 -5.67 3.05
CA LEU A 70 -16.07 -6.73 3.58
C LEU A 70 -16.22 -6.86 5.10
N LYS A 71 -16.16 -5.77 5.86
CA LYS A 71 -16.32 -5.81 7.33
C LYS A 71 -17.69 -6.28 7.78
N THR A 72 -18.76 -5.91 7.07
CA THR A 72 -20.11 -6.42 7.33
C THR A 72 -20.15 -7.94 7.15
N GLY A 73 -19.63 -8.43 6.02
CA GLY A 73 -19.54 -9.86 5.76
C GLY A 73 -18.68 -10.61 6.79
N LEU A 74 -17.51 -10.06 7.14
CA LEU A 74 -16.63 -10.65 8.16
C LEU A 74 -17.28 -10.69 9.55
N SER A 75 -18.05 -9.66 9.92
CA SER A 75 -18.80 -9.63 11.18
C SER A 75 -19.88 -10.72 11.19
N TYR A 76 -20.64 -10.85 10.10
CA TYR A 76 -21.61 -11.93 9.94
C TYR A 76 -20.94 -13.30 10.02
N ILE A 77 -19.78 -13.49 9.38
CA ILE A 77 -19.04 -14.76 9.43
C ILE A 77 -18.64 -15.10 10.86
N ARG A 78 -18.10 -14.13 11.60
CA ARG A 78 -17.68 -14.28 13.00
C ARG A 78 -18.84 -14.75 13.90
N GLU A 79 -20.05 -14.31 13.61
CA GLU A 79 -21.24 -14.56 14.43
C GLU A 79 -21.94 -15.87 14.07
N ASN A 80 -21.84 -16.33 12.82
CA ASN A 80 -22.63 -17.45 12.31
C ASN A 80 -21.81 -18.71 11.98
N PHE A 81 -20.48 -18.63 11.93
CA PHE A 81 -19.63 -19.75 11.52
C PHE A 81 -18.51 -20.08 12.52
N SER A 82 -18.02 -21.31 12.46
CA SER A 82 -16.92 -21.78 13.32
C SER A 82 -15.61 -21.05 13.02
N LYS A 83 -14.80 -20.83 14.07
CA LYS A 83 -13.44 -20.28 13.97
C LYS A 83 -12.47 -21.18 13.19
N ASP A 84 -12.80 -22.46 12.98
CA ASP A 84 -12.00 -23.37 12.17
C ASP A 84 -12.31 -23.29 10.67
N SER A 85 -13.25 -22.44 10.26
CA SER A 85 -13.58 -22.20 8.85
C SER A 85 -12.46 -21.43 8.14
N VAL A 86 -12.40 -21.55 6.81
CA VAL A 86 -11.54 -20.73 5.96
C VAL A 86 -12.39 -19.73 5.20
N VAL A 87 -12.02 -18.46 5.27
CA VAL A 87 -12.67 -17.39 4.52
C VAL A 87 -11.85 -17.07 3.29
N VAL A 88 -12.50 -16.88 2.15
CA VAL A 88 -11.91 -16.32 0.94
C VAL A 88 -12.73 -15.13 0.48
N THR A 89 -12.07 -14.03 0.16
CA THR A 89 -12.70 -12.87 -0.47
C THR A 89 -12.55 -12.95 -1.97
N LEU A 90 -13.59 -12.57 -2.72
CA LEU A 90 -13.56 -12.48 -4.18
C LEU A 90 -14.24 -11.20 -4.66
N ASP A 91 -13.81 -10.69 -5.81
CA ASP A 91 -14.53 -9.62 -6.52
C ASP A 91 -15.77 -10.19 -7.23
N SER A 92 -16.82 -9.36 -7.36
CA SER A 92 -18.12 -9.76 -7.95
C SER A 92 -18.12 -9.84 -9.49
N ASP A 93 -16.97 -9.63 -10.14
CA ASP A 93 -16.84 -9.57 -11.60
C ASP A 93 -16.54 -10.92 -12.27
N GLY A 94 -16.32 -11.97 -11.47
CA GLY A 94 -16.04 -13.33 -11.95
C GLY A 94 -14.64 -13.52 -12.52
N GLN A 95 -13.68 -12.62 -12.26
CA GLN A 95 -12.30 -12.75 -12.79
C GLN A 95 -11.48 -13.88 -12.15
N HIS A 96 -11.98 -14.48 -11.07
CA HIS A 96 -11.32 -15.55 -10.34
C HIS A 96 -11.98 -16.90 -10.61
N SER A 97 -11.17 -17.89 -11.03
CA SER A 97 -11.68 -19.25 -11.23
C SER A 97 -12.05 -19.90 -9.88
N VAL A 98 -13.05 -20.77 -9.89
CA VAL A 98 -13.43 -21.55 -8.70
C VAL A 98 -12.29 -22.49 -8.30
N GLU A 99 -11.54 -23.04 -9.26
CA GLU A 99 -10.38 -23.88 -8.97
C GLU A 99 -9.28 -23.10 -8.24
N ASP A 100 -8.99 -21.86 -8.64
CA ASP A 100 -8.02 -21.02 -7.95
C ASP A 100 -8.51 -20.61 -6.55
N THR A 101 -9.82 -20.37 -6.40
CA THR A 101 -10.47 -20.11 -5.11
C THR A 101 -10.28 -21.29 -4.15
N VAL A 102 -10.49 -22.53 -4.61
CA VAL A 102 -10.23 -23.74 -3.83
C VAL A 102 -8.75 -23.84 -3.44
N ARG A 103 -7.83 -23.61 -4.38
CA ARG A 103 -6.38 -23.69 -4.14
C ARG A 103 -5.90 -22.70 -3.07
N VAL A 104 -6.40 -21.45 -3.08
CA VAL A 104 -6.03 -20.47 -2.05
C VAL A 104 -6.60 -20.82 -0.68
N CYS A 105 -7.82 -21.38 -0.63
CA CYS A 105 -8.41 -21.87 0.62
C CYS A 105 -7.62 -23.04 1.20
N ASP A 106 -7.20 -23.99 0.36
CA ASP A 106 -6.41 -25.15 0.80
C ASP A 106 -5.07 -24.72 1.38
N ALA A 107 -4.38 -23.79 0.73
CA ALA A 107 -3.15 -23.23 1.26
C ALA A 107 -3.35 -22.42 2.56
N ALA A 108 -4.50 -21.75 2.73
CA ALA A 108 -4.83 -21.06 3.98
C ALA A 108 -5.17 -22.06 5.10
N ALA A 109 -5.74 -23.23 4.76
CA ALA A 109 -6.08 -24.28 5.70
C ALA A 109 -4.85 -24.98 6.30
N GLU A 110 -3.73 -25.04 5.57
CA GLU A 110 -2.46 -25.68 5.95
C GLU A 110 -1.85 -25.07 7.22
N LYS A 111 -1.93 -23.74 7.38
CA LYS A 111 -1.29 -23.02 8.49
C LYS A 111 -2.15 -21.88 9.01
N LYS A 112 -2.66 -22.04 10.24
CA LYS A 112 -3.40 -20.98 10.97
C LYS A 112 -2.59 -19.69 11.04
N GLY A 113 -3.28 -18.55 11.00
CA GLY A 113 -2.66 -17.23 11.06
C GLY A 113 -1.85 -16.85 9.82
N THR A 114 -2.17 -17.39 8.65
CA THR A 114 -1.52 -17.07 7.37
C THR A 114 -2.51 -16.39 6.44
N LEU A 115 -2.08 -15.28 5.81
CA LEU A 115 -2.80 -14.66 4.71
C LEU A 115 -2.30 -15.25 3.39
N VAL A 116 -3.20 -15.84 2.60
CA VAL A 116 -2.88 -16.37 1.27
C VAL A 116 -3.44 -15.45 0.21
N LEU A 117 -2.61 -15.08 -0.76
CA LEU A 117 -2.97 -14.20 -1.87
C LEU A 117 -2.98 -15.00 -3.17
N GLY A 118 -4.06 -14.90 -3.94
CA GLY A 118 -4.11 -15.36 -5.33
C GLY A 118 -3.55 -14.28 -6.24
N CYS A 119 -2.35 -14.46 -6.76
CA CYS A 119 -1.64 -13.44 -7.53
C CYS A 119 -1.65 -13.76 -9.03
N ARG A 120 -2.06 -12.79 -9.85
CA ARG A 120 -2.11 -12.93 -11.30
C ARG A 120 -0.71 -13.03 -11.89
N ASN A 121 -0.56 -13.81 -12.96
CA ASN A 121 0.68 -13.84 -13.72
C ASN A 121 0.70 -12.67 -14.71
N PHE A 122 1.55 -11.67 -14.47
CA PHE A 122 1.65 -10.45 -15.27
C PHE A 122 2.48 -10.60 -16.55
N ARG A 123 2.74 -11.84 -17.02
CA ARG A 123 3.60 -12.09 -18.20
C ARG A 123 2.88 -11.97 -19.54
N ASP A 124 1.59 -12.31 -19.63
CA ASP A 124 0.85 -12.34 -20.90
C ASP A 124 -0.49 -11.58 -20.81
N GLY A 125 -0.68 -10.55 -21.64
CA GLY A 125 -1.99 -9.92 -21.89
C GLY A 125 -2.48 -8.87 -20.90
N THR A 126 -1.70 -8.45 -19.90
CA THR A 126 -2.16 -7.41 -18.95
C THR A 126 -2.21 -6.01 -19.60
N PRO A 127 -3.32 -5.26 -19.46
CA PRO A 127 -3.37 -3.87 -19.89
C PRO A 127 -2.24 -3.05 -19.26
N VAL A 128 -1.44 -2.36 -20.09
CA VAL A 128 -0.22 -1.63 -19.70
C VAL A 128 -0.42 -0.69 -18.50
N ARG A 129 -1.62 -0.12 -18.35
CA ARG A 129 -1.98 0.77 -17.22
C ARG A 129 -2.07 0.06 -15.87
N SER A 130 -2.60 -1.16 -15.82
CA SER A 130 -2.70 -1.94 -14.58
C SER A 130 -1.32 -2.45 -14.13
N TRP A 131 -0.47 -2.81 -15.10
CA TRP A 131 0.90 -3.23 -14.85
C TRP A 131 1.77 -2.13 -14.23
N PHE A 132 1.71 -0.89 -14.75
CA PHE A 132 2.49 0.22 -14.21
C PHE A 132 2.05 0.61 -12.79
N GLY A 133 0.73 0.65 -12.54
CA GLY A 133 0.17 0.93 -11.23
C GLY A 133 0.63 -0.08 -10.17
N ASN A 134 0.45 -1.38 -10.43
CA ASN A 134 0.88 -2.41 -9.49
C ASN A 134 2.40 -2.44 -9.31
N THR A 135 3.21 -2.18 -10.35
CA THR A 135 4.68 -2.14 -10.23
C THR A 135 5.16 -1.06 -9.27
N MET A 136 4.61 0.16 -9.39
CA MET A 136 4.92 1.27 -8.46
C MET A 136 4.50 0.93 -7.04
N THR A 137 3.29 0.39 -6.88
CA THR A 137 2.74 0.07 -5.55
C THR A 137 3.52 -1.05 -4.86
N ARG A 138 3.95 -2.10 -5.59
CA ARG A 138 4.81 -3.16 -5.07
C ARG A 138 6.15 -2.63 -4.58
N PHE A 139 6.74 -1.69 -5.32
CA PHE A 139 8.00 -1.06 -4.93
C PHE A 139 7.85 -0.25 -3.64
N VAL A 140 6.83 0.62 -3.56
CA VAL A 140 6.54 1.41 -2.36
C VAL A 140 6.23 0.51 -1.17
N TYR A 141 5.42 -0.53 -1.36
CA TYR A 141 5.09 -1.51 -0.33
C TYR A 141 6.35 -2.20 0.20
N ARG A 142 7.19 -2.76 -0.68
CA ARG A 142 8.43 -3.44 -0.31
C ARG A 142 9.40 -2.54 0.45
N ILE A 143 9.52 -1.29 0.03
CA ILE A 143 10.36 -0.29 0.70
C ILE A 143 9.84 0.00 2.11
N SER A 144 8.53 0.18 2.24
CA SER A 144 7.86 0.52 3.51
C SER A 144 7.90 -0.64 4.51
N THR A 145 7.52 -1.85 4.08
CA THR A 145 7.33 -3.00 4.98
C THR A 145 8.55 -3.92 5.06
N GLY A 146 9.43 -3.90 4.06
CA GLY A 146 10.48 -4.91 3.90
C GLY A 146 9.99 -6.26 3.37
N VAL A 147 8.68 -6.43 3.14
CA VAL A 147 8.06 -7.66 2.64
C VAL A 147 7.78 -7.52 1.14
N SER A 148 8.09 -8.56 0.37
CA SER A 148 7.78 -8.59 -1.06
C SER A 148 6.40 -9.20 -1.29
N VAL A 149 5.55 -8.50 -2.03
CA VAL A 149 4.25 -9.00 -2.55
C VAL A 149 4.21 -8.75 -4.04
N SER A 150 3.70 -9.73 -4.78
CA SER A 150 3.63 -9.78 -6.23
C SER A 150 2.36 -9.17 -6.83
N ASP A 151 1.25 -9.20 -6.12
CA ASP A 151 0.04 -8.49 -6.51
C ASP A 151 -0.58 -7.81 -5.28
N THR A 152 -0.38 -6.51 -5.18
CA THR A 152 -0.92 -5.73 -4.06
C THR A 152 -2.41 -5.40 -4.23
N GLN A 153 -2.94 -5.64 -5.43
CA GLN A 153 -4.29 -5.27 -5.85
C GLN A 153 -5.19 -6.49 -6.08
N THR A 154 -4.76 -7.68 -5.69
CA THR A 154 -5.61 -8.86 -5.79
C THR A 154 -6.75 -8.82 -4.77
N GLY A 155 -7.97 -9.07 -5.25
CA GLY A 155 -9.16 -9.30 -4.42
C GLY A 155 -9.28 -10.74 -3.90
N LEU A 156 -8.58 -11.70 -4.54
CA LEU A 156 -8.60 -13.09 -4.14
C LEU A 156 -7.65 -13.33 -2.96
N ARG A 157 -8.21 -13.39 -1.76
CA ARG A 157 -7.45 -13.52 -0.50
C ARG A 157 -8.12 -14.54 0.40
N ALA A 158 -7.36 -15.51 0.89
CA ALA A 158 -7.84 -16.53 1.81
C ALA A 158 -7.11 -16.48 3.15
N PHE A 159 -7.85 -16.69 4.24
CA PHE A 159 -7.32 -16.74 5.60
C PHE A 159 -8.26 -17.55 6.49
N GLY A 160 -7.75 -18.03 7.63
CA GLY A 160 -8.58 -18.74 8.61
C GLY A 160 -9.49 -17.78 9.37
N ALA A 161 -10.71 -18.23 9.71
CA ALA A 161 -11.70 -17.42 10.42
C ALA A 161 -11.22 -16.92 11.79
N GLU A 162 -10.18 -17.53 12.38
CA GLU A 162 -9.52 -17.02 13.57
C GLU A 162 -8.91 -15.62 13.39
N MET A 163 -8.60 -15.22 12.16
CA MET A 163 -8.04 -13.90 11.84
C MET A 163 -9.10 -12.81 11.71
N ILE A 164 -10.40 -13.14 11.72
CA ILE A 164 -11.48 -12.16 11.53
C ILE A 164 -11.42 -10.99 12.54
N PRO A 165 -11.20 -11.19 13.85
CA PRO A 165 -11.07 -10.08 14.78
C PRO A 165 -9.96 -9.10 14.37
N PHE A 166 -8.80 -9.63 13.98
CA PHE A 166 -7.70 -8.83 13.46
C PHE A 166 -8.10 -8.08 12.18
N MET A 167 -8.78 -8.72 11.23
CA MET A 167 -9.25 -8.07 10.00
C MET A 167 -10.24 -6.94 10.27
N LEU A 168 -11.15 -7.10 11.25
CA LEU A 168 -12.15 -6.10 11.60
C LEU A 168 -11.55 -4.84 12.23
N ASP A 169 -10.46 -4.98 12.99
CA ASP A 169 -9.75 -3.87 13.64
C ASP A 169 -8.96 -2.98 12.65
N ILE A 170 -8.71 -3.47 11.43
CA ILE A 170 -7.95 -2.75 10.41
C ILE A 170 -8.78 -1.58 9.86
N GLY A 171 -8.23 -0.38 9.85
CA GLY A 171 -8.87 0.82 9.31
C GLY A 171 -9.09 0.76 7.79
N GLY A 172 -10.04 1.55 7.29
CA GLY A 172 -10.40 1.61 5.87
C GLY A 172 -11.85 1.18 5.64
N GLU A 173 -12.52 1.90 4.75
CA GLU A 173 -13.95 1.75 4.46
C GLU A 173 -14.19 1.45 2.98
N ARG A 174 -13.23 1.79 2.11
CA ARG A 174 -13.30 1.56 0.67
C ARG A 174 -12.14 0.67 0.24
N TYR A 175 -11.70 0.78 -1.01
CA TYR A 175 -10.64 -0.04 -1.60
C TYR A 175 -9.29 0.04 -0.86
N GLU A 176 -9.01 1.12 -0.13
CA GLU A 176 -7.78 1.23 0.69
C GLU A 176 -7.70 0.19 1.81
N TYR A 177 -8.84 -0.35 2.25
CA TYR A 177 -8.88 -1.40 3.27
C TYR A 177 -8.01 -2.59 2.88
N GLU A 178 -8.04 -3.00 1.62
CA GLU A 178 -7.24 -4.10 1.11
C GLU A 178 -5.73 -3.82 1.20
N MET A 179 -5.29 -2.60 0.94
CA MET A 179 -3.88 -2.21 1.15
C MET A 179 -3.53 -2.19 2.64
N ASN A 180 -4.42 -1.66 3.48
CA ASN A 180 -4.21 -1.62 4.93
C ASN A 180 -4.08 -3.03 5.51
N VAL A 181 -4.85 -4.00 5.03
CA VAL A 181 -4.71 -5.42 5.41
C VAL A 181 -3.28 -5.91 5.15
N LEU A 182 -2.72 -5.64 3.97
CA LEU A 182 -1.36 -6.04 3.64
C LEU A 182 -0.31 -5.34 4.52
N LEU A 183 -0.50 -4.04 4.79
CA LEU A 183 0.41 -3.27 5.64
C LEU A 183 0.39 -3.78 7.09
N GLU A 184 -0.80 -4.03 7.63
CA GLU A 184 -1.00 -4.50 9.00
C GLU A 184 -0.51 -5.95 9.17
N CYS A 185 -0.77 -6.84 8.21
CA CYS A 185 -0.18 -8.18 8.20
C CYS A 185 1.36 -8.13 8.24
N SER A 186 1.97 -7.27 7.42
CA SER A 186 3.43 -7.07 7.46
C SER A 186 3.91 -6.49 8.80
N ARG A 187 3.16 -5.54 9.37
CA ARG A 187 3.50 -4.88 10.64
C ARG A 187 3.46 -5.84 11.84
N GLU A 188 2.48 -6.72 11.85
CA GLU A 188 2.27 -7.75 12.89
C GLU A 188 2.95 -9.09 12.56
N ARG A 189 3.73 -9.14 11.47
CA ARG A 189 4.49 -10.33 11.02
C ARG A 189 3.61 -11.55 10.76
N VAL A 190 2.37 -11.33 10.34
CA VAL A 190 1.49 -12.36 9.79
C VAL A 190 2.13 -12.89 8.50
N PRO A 191 2.38 -14.21 8.38
CA PRO A 191 2.88 -14.79 7.14
C PRO A 191 1.97 -14.50 5.96
N ILE A 192 2.55 -14.02 4.85
CA ILE A 192 1.86 -13.83 3.57
C ILE A 192 2.40 -14.86 2.58
N LYS A 193 1.52 -15.72 2.05
CA LYS A 193 1.86 -16.74 1.03
C LYS A 193 1.19 -16.36 -0.28
N GLU A 194 1.92 -16.43 -1.38
CA GLU A 194 1.39 -16.09 -2.71
C GLU A 194 1.22 -17.37 -3.53
N LEU A 195 0.08 -17.51 -4.20
CA LEU A 195 -0.18 -18.56 -5.17
C LEU A 195 -0.49 -17.94 -6.51
N THR A 196 0.16 -18.43 -7.56
CA THR A 196 -0.15 -17.99 -8.92
C THR A 196 -1.51 -18.53 -9.37
N ILE A 197 -2.37 -17.62 -9.82
CA ILE A 197 -3.71 -17.89 -10.34
C ILE A 197 -3.80 -17.56 -11.83
N LYS A 198 -4.79 -18.14 -12.51
CA LYS A 198 -5.09 -17.81 -13.90
C LYS A 198 -5.72 -16.41 -13.96
N THR A 199 -5.35 -15.64 -14.98
CA THR A 199 -6.02 -14.34 -15.22
C THR A 199 -7.13 -14.55 -16.23
N ILE A 200 -8.38 -14.41 -15.79
CA ILE A 200 -9.54 -14.48 -16.67
C ILE A 200 -9.95 -13.05 -17.04
N TYR A 201 -9.71 -12.65 -18.28
CA TYR A 201 -10.13 -11.35 -18.81
C TYR A 201 -11.48 -11.47 -19.50
N PHE A 202 -12.48 -10.74 -19.03
CA PHE A 202 -13.77 -10.59 -19.73
C PHE A 202 -13.92 -9.16 -20.25
N ASP A 203 -14.32 -9.01 -21.52
CA ASP A 203 -14.67 -7.74 -22.20
C ASP A 203 -13.76 -6.55 -21.87
N ASN A 204 -12.44 -6.77 -21.88
CA ASN A 204 -11.44 -5.70 -21.76
C ASN A 204 -11.63 -4.79 -20.51
N ASN A 205 -12.16 -5.34 -19.40
CA ASN A 205 -12.46 -4.62 -18.15
C ASN A 205 -13.59 -3.56 -18.21
N SER A 206 -14.46 -3.58 -19.22
CA SER A 206 -15.56 -2.60 -19.38
C SER A 206 -16.57 -2.60 -18.23
N GLY A 207 -16.86 -3.78 -17.66
CA GLY A 207 -17.73 -3.95 -16.49
C GLY A 207 -17.03 -3.90 -15.14
N SER A 208 -15.69 -3.77 -15.12
CA SER A 208 -15.02 -3.43 -13.87
C SER A 208 -15.40 -1.97 -13.59
N HIS A 209 -16.35 -1.75 -12.68
CA HIS A 209 -16.53 -0.48 -11.98
C HIS A 209 -15.30 -0.17 -11.10
N PHE A 210 -14.08 -0.49 -11.57
CA PHE A 210 -12.86 0.27 -11.37
C PHE A 210 -12.98 1.66 -12.03
N SER A 211 -14.18 2.24 -12.04
CA SER A 211 -14.40 3.66 -12.20
C SER A 211 -13.69 4.33 -11.04
N THR A 212 -12.54 4.90 -11.41
CA THR A 212 -11.79 5.92 -10.72
C THR A 212 -10.81 5.47 -9.63
N PHE A 213 -9.56 5.33 -10.09
CA PHE A 213 -8.32 5.89 -9.54
C PHE A 213 -8.43 7.12 -8.60
N LYS A 214 -9.58 7.81 -8.48
CA LYS A 214 -9.78 9.01 -7.64
C LYS A 214 -9.70 8.71 -6.14
N ASP A 215 -10.14 7.54 -5.68
CA ASP A 215 -10.11 7.19 -4.25
C ASP A 215 -8.76 6.58 -3.83
N SER A 216 -8.19 5.71 -4.66
CA SER A 216 -6.78 5.29 -4.56
C SER A 216 -5.82 6.49 -4.59
N PHE A 217 -6.12 7.52 -5.39
CA PHE A 217 -5.35 8.75 -5.43
C PHE A 217 -5.32 9.45 -4.07
N ARG A 218 -6.22 9.26 -3.11
CA ARG A 218 -6.09 9.96 -1.82
C ARG A 218 -4.91 9.43 -0.99
N VAL A 219 -4.69 8.11 -0.97
CA VAL A 219 -3.53 7.47 -0.33
C VAL A 219 -2.26 7.74 -1.15
N TYR A 220 -2.31 7.60 -2.48
CA TYR A 220 -1.18 7.95 -3.34
C TYR A 220 -0.88 9.45 -3.34
N LYS A 221 -1.85 10.34 -3.15
CA LYS A 221 -1.70 11.81 -3.17
C LYS A 221 -0.87 12.26 -2.00
N GLU A 222 -1.02 11.70 -0.81
CA GLU A 222 -0.19 12.13 0.32
C GLU A 222 1.26 11.65 0.15
N ILE A 223 1.48 10.41 -0.33
CA ILE A 223 2.82 9.90 -0.65
C ILE A 223 3.43 10.65 -1.84
N LEU A 224 2.66 10.90 -2.90
CA LEU A 224 3.09 11.61 -4.10
C LEU A 224 3.28 13.10 -3.84
N LYS A 225 2.48 13.74 -2.99
CA LYS A 225 2.71 15.13 -2.54
C LYS A 225 3.98 15.23 -1.71
N PHE A 226 4.25 14.24 -0.84
CA PHE A 226 5.49 14.20 -0.07
C PHE A 226 6.71 13.95 -0.96
N ALA A 227 6.59 13.05 -1.93
CA ALA A 227 7.63 12.82 -2.94
C ALA A 227 7.83 14.06 -3.82
N ALA A 228 6.74 14.71 -4.26
CA ALA A 228 6.77 15.93 -5.06
C ALA A 228 7.32 17.12 -4.27
N SER A 229 6.99 17.28 -2.98
CA SER A 229 7.55 18.34 -2.14
C SER A 229 9.05 18.14 -1.93
N SER A 230 9.47 16.89 -1.73
CA SER A 230 10.89 16.52 -1.64
C SER A 230 11.63 16.76 -2.96
N PHE A 231 11.00 16.47 -4.10
CA PHE A 231 11.55 16.73 -5.43
C PHE A 231 11.64 18.23 -5.75
N VAL A 232 10.60 19.02 -5.40
CA VAL A 232 10.65 20.49 -5.49
C VAL A 232 11.75 21.05 -4.58
N GLY A 233 11.90 20.50 -3.37
CA GLY A 233 13.01 20.83 -2.47
C GLY A 233 14.36 20.58 -3.13
N PHE A 234 14.54 19.43 -3.77
CA PHE A 234 15.75 19.11 -4.54
C PHE A 234 16.00 20.09 -5.70
N LEU A 235 14.98 20.44 -6.48
CA LEU A 235 15.12 21.39 -7.59
C LEU A 235 15.50 22.79 -7.10
N VAL A 236 14.88 23.25 -6.01
CA VAL A 236 15.22 24.54 -5.37
C VAL A 236 16.65 24.51 -4.84
N ASP A 237 17.05 23.40 -4.19
CA ASP A 237 18.41 23.22 -3.70
C ASP A 237 19.44 23.29 -4.83
N TYR A 238 19.22 22.52 -5.88
CA TYR A 238 20.13 22.44 -7.03
C TYR A 238 20.21 23.77 -7.79
N GLY A 239 19.06 24.41 -8.03
CA GLY A 239 18.99 25.70 -8.70
C GLY A 239 19.66 26.80 -7.90
N MET A 240 19.38 26.87 -6.59
CA MET A 240 19.98 27.85 -5.69
C MET A 240 21.49 27.64 -5.55
N TYR A 241 21.93 26.39 -5.39
CA TYR A 241 23.35 26.04 -5.34
C TYR A 241 24.07 26.47 -6.64
N SER A 242 23.49 26.16 -7.79
CA SER A 242 24.06 26.51 -9.10
C SER A 242 24.18 28.02 -9.29
N LEU A 243 23.12 28.76 -8.94
CA LEU A 243 23.09 30.22 -9.04
C LEU A 243 24.11 30.87 -8.09
N LEU A 244 24.11 30.46 -6.82
CA LEU A 244 25.02 31.01 -5.81
C LEU A 244 26.47 30.72 -6.14
N THR A 245 26.78 29.55 -6.70
CA THR A 245 28.16 29.20 -7.10
C THR A 245 28.67 30.12 -8.21
N VAL A 246 27.79 30.56 -9.13
CA VAL A 246 28.15 31.53 -10.18
C VAL A 246 28.32 32.94 -9.59
N ILE A 247 27.40 33.38 -8.74
CA ILE A 247 27.43 34.73 -8.13
C ILE A 247 28.61 34.88 -7.19
N THR A 248 28.95 33.83 -6.44
CA THR A 248 30.04 33.85 -5.44
C THR A 248 31.39 33.41 -6.02
N ALA A 249 31.50 33.20 -7.34
CA ALA A 249 32.73 32.71 -7.97
C ALA A 249 33.95 33.60 -7.66
N GLY A 250 33.76 34.91 -7.45
CA GLY A 250 34.82 35.86 -7.09
C GLY A 250 35.39 35.69 -5.66
N LEU A 251 34.78 34.88 -4.80
CA LEU A 251 35.24 34.62 -3.42
C LEU A 251 36.25 33.46 -3.34
N GLY A 252 36.59 32.84 -4.48
CA GLY A 252 37.43 31.64 -4.54
C GLY A 252 36.63 30.36 -4.27
N THR A 253 37.03 29.26 -4.91
CA THR A 253 36.30 27.98 -4.88
C THR A 253 36.15 27.40 -3.47
N ALA A 254 37.16 27.58 -2.62
CA ALA A 254 37.18 27.10 -1.23
C ALA A 254 36.09 27.75 -0.35
N LEU A 255 35.69 28.99 -0.64
CA LEU A 255 34.66 29.70 0.15
C LEU A 255 33.30 29.71 -0.58
N SER A 256 33.30 29.82 -1.91
CA SER A 256 32.10 29.85 -2.74
C SER A 256 31.28 28.57 -2.64
N ILE A 257 31.92 27.39 -2.70
CA ILE A 257 31.22 26.09 -2.72
C ILE A 257 30.52 25.79 -1.38
N PRO A 258 31.20 25.88 -0.21
CA PRO A 258 30.54 25.61 1.07
C PRO A 258 29.43 26.61 1.37
N LEU A 259 29.67 27.90 1.11
CA LEU A 259 28.67 28.96 1.35
C LEU A 259 27.42 28.72 0.49
N SER A 260 27.60 28.44 -0.81
CA SER A 260 26.51 28.18 -1.74
C SER A 260 25.70 26.93 -1.34
N ASN A 261 26.37 25.87 -0.90
CA ASN A 261 25.69 24.63 -0.46
C ASN A 261 24.90 24.84 0.83
N VAL A 262 25.46 25.53 1.83
CA VAL A 262 24.78 25.81 3.10
C VAL A 262 23.55 26.69 2.88
N VAL A 263 23.68 27.77 2.11
CA VAL A 263 22.57 28.68 1.84
C VAL A 263 21.49 27.99 1.01
N ALA A 264 21.86 27.25 -0.04
CA ALA A 264 20.91 26.47 -0.84
C ALA A 264 20.14 25.45 0.01
N ARG A 265 20.82 24.76 0.92
CA ARG A 265 20.21 23.77 1.84
C ARG A 265 19.28 24.38 2.87
N ILE A 266 19.60 25.56 3.37
CA ILE A 266 18.69 26.30 4.26
C ILE A 266 17.42 26.69 3.50
N VAL A 267 17.58 27.30 2.32
CA VAL A 267 16.44 27.75 1.50
C VAL A 267 15.56 26.59 1.07
N SER A 268 16.15 25.50 0.55
CA SER A 268 15.41 24.31 0.12
C SER A 268 14.68 23.63 1.27
N SER A 269 15.29 23.57 2.46
CA SER A 269 14.67 23.02 3.67
C SER A 269 13.48 23.86 4.14
N VAL A 270 13.57 25.19 4.09
CA VAL A 270 12.47 26.11 4.44
C VAL A 270 11.31 25.98 3.46
N VAL A 271 11.60 25.91 2.15
CA VAL A 271 10.59 25.71 1.11
C VAL A 271 9.91 24.36 1.28
N ASN A 272 10.68 23.28 1.44
CA ASN A 272 10.15 21.93 1.61
C ASN A 272 9.30 21.81 2.89
N PHE A 273 9.73 22.41 4.00
CA PHE A 273 8.94 22.48 5.24
C PHE A 273 7.61 23.24 5.04
N THR A 274 7.65 24.37 4.33
CA THR A 274 6.46 25.20 4.08
C THR A 274 5.44 24.47 3.19
N ILE A 275 5.92 23.80 2.14
CA ILE A 275 5.09 22.97 1.25
C ILE A 275 4.47 21.82 2.03
N ASN A 276 5.26 21.08 2.80
CA ASN A 276 4.76 19.96 3.61
C ASN A 276 3.75 20.41 4.67
N LYS A 277 3.98 21.54 5.34
CA LYS A 277 3.06 22.11 6.34
C LYS A 277 1.74 22.57 5.73
N LYS A 278 1.74 23.14 4.51
CA LYS A 278 0.52 23.67 3.87
C LYS A 278 -0.26 22.61 3.07
N LEU A 279 0.43 21.66 2.44
CA LEU A 279 -0.16 20.74 1.46
C LEU A 279 -0.29 19.28 1.93
N VAL A 280 0.55 18.83 2.86
CA VAL A 280 0.67 17.41 3.27
C VAL A 280 0.12 17.17 4.68
N PHE A 281 0.50 17.99 5.67
CA PHE A 281 0.13 17.75 7.07
C PHE A 281 -0.96 18.73 7.55
N LYS A 282 -2.24 18.33 7.47
CA LYS A 282 -3.38 19.09 8.03
C LYS A 282 -3.68 18.79 9.51
N HIS A 283 -2.84 18.06 10.24
CA HIS A 283 -3.04 17.80 11.67
C HIS A 283 -1.98 18.41 12.59
N ARG A 284 -2.46 19.08 13.65
CA ARG A 284 -1.71 19.70 14.74
C ARG A 284 -1.62 18.72 15.92
N GLY A 285 -0.48 18.04 16.13
CA GLY A 285 -0.26 17.27 17.36
C GLY A 285 1.11 16.59 17.47
N LYS A 286 1.77 16.74 18.64
CA LYS A 286 3.05 16.13 19.08
C LYS A 286 4.28 16.26 18.12
N LEU A 287 4.30 17.30 17.27
CA LEU A 287 5.34 17.57 16.27
C LEU A 287 6.75 17.85 16.83
N ALA A 288 6.88 18.46 18.02
CA ALA A 288 8.15 19.04 18.46
C ALA A 288 9.25 17.99 18.72
N LYS A 289 8.93 16.86 19.37
CA LYS A 289 9.94 15.87 19.79
C LYS A 289 10.47 15.02 18.61
N THR A 290 9.64 14.82 17.59
CA THR A 290 10.03 14.16 16.33
C THR A 290 10.75 15.12 15.39
N ALA A 291 10.33 16.40 15.36
CA ALA A 291 11.01 17.44 14.60
C ALA A 291 12.47 17.64 15.04
N VAL A 292 12.76 17.65 16.34
CA VAL A 292 14.14 17.78 16.85
C VAL A 292 15.07 16.67 16.35
N LYS A 293 14.60 15.40 16.36
CA LYS A 293 15.37 14.28 15.82
C LYS A 293 15.58 14.37 14.31
N TYR A 294 14.56 14.86 13.59
CA TYR A 294 14.63 15.07 12.14
C TYR A 294 15.62 16.19 11.77
N PHE A 295 15.57 17.33 12.46
CA PHE A 295 16.47 18.46 12.22
C PHE A 295 17.91 18.15 12.64
N ALA A 296 18.12 17.39 13.72
CA ALA A 296 19.46 16.92 14.11
C ALA A 296 20.06 16.00 13.04
N LEU A 297 19.27 15.05 12.50
CA LEU A 297 19.72 14.20 11.41
C LEU A 297 20.03 15.01 10.14
N ALA A 298 19.17 15.98 9.80
CA ALA A 298 19.36 16.84 8.64
C ALA A 298 20.64 17.70 8.76
N ALA A 299 20.97 18.19 9.96
CA ALA A 299 22.20 18.94 10.22
C ALA A 299 23.46 18.07 10.06
N VAL A 300 23.42 16.83 10.56
CA VAL A 300 24.51 15.86 10.39
C VAL A 300 24.72 15.50 8.92
N ILE A 301 23.62 15.24 8.20
CA ILE A 301 23.68 14.97 6.76
C ILE A 301 24.21 16.18 5.99
N LEU A 302 23.79 17.40 6.35
CA LEU A 302 24.28 18.62 5.71
C LEU A 302 25.80 18.80 5.90
N ALA A 303 26.29 18.58 7.11
CA ALA A 303 27.72 18.67 7.41
C ALA A 303 28.52 17.62 6.63
N LEU A 304 28.08 16.36 6.65
CA LEU A 304 28.77 15.27 5.95
C LEU A 304 28.69 15.42 4.42
N ASN A 305 27.56 15.86 3.88
CA ASN A 305 27.39 16.15 2.45
C ASN A 305 28.34 17.26 2.01
N THR A 306 28.45 18.35 2.79
CA THR A 306 29.36 19.45 2.50
C THR A 306 30.82 19.00 2.52
N LEU A 307 31.24 18.26 3.55
CA LEU A 307 32.61 17.75 3.66
C LEU A 307 32.97 16.81 2.50
N LEU A 308 32.07 15.88 2.17
CA LEU A 308 32.30 14.90 1.12
C LEU A 308 32.30 15.55 -0.28
N LEU A 309 31.45 16.57 -0.48
CA LEU A 309 31.40 17.32 -1.74
C LEU A 309 32.69 18.11 -1.94
N THR A 310 33.16 18.82 -0.91
CA THR A 310 34.44 19.52 -0.94
C THR A 310 35.58 18.55 -1.25
N TYR A 311 35.63 17.40 -0.58
CA TYR A 311 36.65 16.37 -0.83
C TYR A 311 36.61 15.83 -2.27
N MET A 312 35.44 15.44 -2.78
CA MET A 312 35.30 14.92 -4.15
C MET A 312 35.70 15.95 -5.22
N THR A 313 35.43 17.24 -4.98
CA THR A 313 35.76 18.29 -5.95
C THR A 313 37.19 18.82 -5.83
N ALA A 314 37.78 18.81 -4.63
CA ALA A 314 39.11 19.38 -4.39
C ALA A 314 40.23 18.36 -4.52
N GLU A 315 40.03 17.13 -4.04
CA GLU A 315 41.08 16.10 -3.99
C GLU A 315 40.95 15.07 -5.12
N LEU A 316 39.71 14.78 -5.55
CA LEU A 316 39.44 13.78 -6.60
C LEU A 316 39.15 14.41 -7.98
N GLU A 317 39.18 15.75 -8.06
CA GLU A 317 38.89 16.55 -9.26
C GLU A 317 37.59 16.15 -10.01
N VAL A 318 36.64 15.53 -9.30
CA VAL A 318 35.38 15.10 -9.90
C VAL A 318 34.58 16.34 -10.28
N ASN A 319 33.95 16.30 -11.46
CA ASN A 319 33.07 17.38 -11.91
C ASN A 319 32.04 17.72 -10.81
N ARG A 320 32.02 18.98 -10.39
CA ARG A 320 31.21 19.48 -9.27
C ARG A 320 29.71 19.17 -9.37
N TYR A 321 29.16 19.10 -10.60
CA TYR A 321 27.75 18.75 -10.81
C TYR A 321 27.53 17.24 -10.67
N ALA A 322 28.45 16.42 -11.18
CA ALA A 322 28.40 14.96 -11.02
C ALA A 322 28.62 14.53 -9.57
N ALA A 323 29.59 15.14 -8.86
CA ALA A 323 29.85 14.91 -7.45
C ALA A 323 28.60 15.21 -6.60
N LYS A 324 27.91 16.32 -6.88
CA LYS A 324 26.66 16.69 -6.20
C LYS A 324 25.57 15.62 -6.39
N ILE A 325 25.36 15.11 -7.61
CA ILE A 325 24.36 14.06 -7.87
C ILE A 325 24.69 12.77 -7.10
N ILE A 326 25.94 12.31 -7.16
CA ILE A 326 26.37 11.08 -6.48
C ILE A 326 26.16 11.19 -4.97
N ILE A 327 26.57 12.31 -4.38
CA ILE A 327 26.47 12.56 -2.94
C ILE A 327 25.01 12.67 -2.50
N GLU A 328 24.14 13.34 -3.27
CA GLU A 328 22.72 13.40 -2.95
C GLU A 328 22.08 12.01 -2.96
N ILE A 329 22.42 11.14 -3.91
CA ILE A 329 21.91 9.76 -3.95
C ILE A 329 22.40 8.95 -2.73
N VAL A 330 23.68 9.07 -2.38
CA VAL A 330 24.27 8.38 -1.21
C VAL A 330 23.63 8.85 0.09
N PHE A 331 23.55 10.17 0.32
CA PHE A 331 23.00 10.71 1.57
C PHE A 331 21.47 10.59 1.65
N PHE A 332 20.76 10.60 0.52
CA PHE A 332 19.35 10.23 0.50
C PHE A 332 19.16 8.78 0.98
N THR A 333 20.00 7.86 0.49
CA THR A 333 19.97 6.44 0.89
C THR A 333 20.32 6.26 2.37
N ILE A 334 21.37 6.93 2.86
CA ILE A 334 21.77 6.90 4.28
C ILE A 334 20.68 7.51 5.16
N SER A 335 20.13 8.66 4.79
CA SER A 335 19.03 9.32 5.52
C SER A 335 17.83 8.39 5.64
N TRP A 336 17.45 7.74 4.54
CA TRP A 336 16.36 6.78 4.52
C TRP A 336 16.64 5.57 5.43
N LEU A 337 17.85 4.99 5.38
CA LEU A 337 18.25 3.88 6.25
C LEU A 337 18.26 4.27 7.73
N VAL A 338 18.81 5.43 8.08
CA VAL A 338 18.85 5.92 9.46
C VAL A 338 17.44 6.19 9.99
N GLN A 339 16.57 6.82 9.18
CA GLN A 339 15.19 7.01 9.57
C GLN A 339 14.48 5.66 9.81
N LYS A 340 14.65 4.71 8.89
CA LYS A 340 14.05 3.36 8.97
C LYS A 340 14.54 2.54 10.17
N PHE A 341 15.85 2.52 10.43
CA PHE A 341 16.44 1.59 11.41
C PHE A 341 16.78 2.19 12.77
N LEU A 342 16.90 3.52 12.90
CA LEU A 342 17.28 4.18 14.15
C LEU A 342 16.18 5.08 14.71
N ILE A 343 15.44 5.80 13.87
CA ILE A 343 14.41 6.75 14.34
C ILE A 343 13.06 6.05 14.54
N PHE A 344 12.66 5.19 13.60
CA PHE A 344 11.40 4.43 13.66
C PHE A 344 11.57 2.99 14.18
N ARG A 345 12.71 2.68 14.80
CA ARG A 345 12.93 1.39 15.47
C ARG A 345 11.89 1.21 16.58
N LYS A 346 10.88 0.36 16.34
CA LYS A 346 10.01 -0.19 17.40
C LYS A 346 10.96 -0.72 18.47
N LYS A 347 10.87 -0.23 19.71
CA LYS A 347 11.41 -0.93 20.88
C LYS A 347 10.79 -2.32 20.81
N ALA A 348 11.58 -3.34 20.47
CA ALA A 348 11.22 -4.70 20.83
C ALA A 348 11.11 -4.68 22.35
N SER A 349 9.90 -4.89 22.86
CA SER A 349 9.66 -4.93 24.31
C SER A 349 10.56 -6.00 24.89
N ALA A 350 11.40 -5.60 25.83
CA ALA A 350 12.12 -6.50 26.71
C ALA A 350 11.16 -6.92 27.84
N GLU A 351 10.10 -7.67 27.49
CA GLU A 351 9.20 -8.29 28.46
C GLU A 351 8.94 -9.79 28.21
N ASP A 352 9.35 -10.36 27.06
CA ASP A 352 9.23 -11.81 26.80
C ASP A 352 10.36 -12.69 27.43
N LYS A 353 10.92 -12.23 28.55
CA LYS A 353 11.78 -13.06 29.42
C LYS A 353 11.45 -12.81 30.89
N LYS A 354 10.20 -13.06 31.28
CA LYS A 354 9.78 -13.54 32.61
C LYS A 354 8.25 -13.56 32.69
N SER A 355 7.66 -14.72 32.43
CA SER A 355 6.37 -15.20 32.96
C SER A 355 6.11 -16.56 32.35
#